data_AF-A0A1M4ZAX2-F1
#
_entry.id   AF-A0A1M4ZAX2-F1
#
_cell.length_a   1.000
_cell.length_b   1.000
_cell.length_c   1.000
_cell.angle_alpha   90.00
_cell.angle_beta   90.00
_cell.angle_gamma   90.00
#
_symmetry.space_group_name_H-M   'P 1'
#
loop_
_entity.id
_entity.type
_entity.pdbx_description
1 polymer ?
#
loop_
_entity_poly.entity_id
_entity_poly.type
_entity_poly.pdbx_seq_one_letter_code
_entity_poly.pdbx_strand_id
1 'polypeptide(L)'
;MIYINSIADMIEFIRACDKYELDCASSINFRMPNYEISPKEFLEFADIDLRDTTVKGKVGAVSNLKRALDCQLDMFFEAINIKSIFDSKNLKFSKKIQFLSDIGMLLTKSMNKLNTIRNRMEHNYLVPTIEDLEVYYEMVWNVIEIINLNVHIMKMGEIRYEASAGQEKFYIVNGYDISKRSFWFKITQRKTRDTNSIIKSLYKQDDYTEYVRAFQVFRCNIGFSESENAKEYKKRLKEISLIDI
;
A
#
# COMPACT_ATOMS: atom_id res chain seq x y z
N MET A 1 3.35 9.93 31.86
CA MET A 1 3.14 8.54 31.40
C MET A 1 2.67 8.59 29.96
N ILE A 2 3.37 7.92 29.05
CA ILE A 2 2.95 7.84 27.64
C ILE A 2 1.81 6.83 27.57
N TYR A 3 0.67 7.23 27.02
CA TYR A 3 -0.50 6.38 26.91
C TYR A 3 -1.06 6.44 25.49
N ILE A 4 -0.99 5.31 24.78
CA ILE A 4 -1.40 5.17 23.38
C ILE A 4 -2.12 3.83 23.28
N ASN A 5 -3.42 3.85 23.01
CA ASN A 5 -4.23 2.63 22.84
C ASN A 5 -4.68 2.43 21.39
N SER A 6 -4.67 3.50 20.60
CA SER A 6 -5.16 3.51 19.22
C SER A 6 -4.15 4.12 18.26
N ILE A 7 -4.35 3.90 16.95
CA ILE A 7 -3.59 4.62 15.93
C ILE A 7 -3.87 6.12 15.98
N ALA A 8 -5.09 6.53 16.38
CA ALA A 8 -5.44 7.94 16.55
C ALA A 8 -4.62 8.61 17.67
N ASP A 9 -4.54 7.97 18.84
CA ASP A 9 -3.74 8.47 19.98
C ASP A 9 -2.28 8.65 19.57
N MET A 10 -1.77 7.72 18.77
CA MET A 10 -0.40 7.78 18.25
C MET A 10 -0.23 8.96 17.29
N ILE A 11 -1.15 9.13 16.34
CA ILE A 11 -1.13 10.26 15.41
C ILE A 11 -1.15 11.59 16.16
N GLU A 12 -2.02 11.72 17.16
CA GLU A 12 -2.13 12.92 17.99
C GLU A 12 -0.82 13.19 18.74
N PHE A 13 -0.25 12.15 19.36
CA PHE A 13 1.04 12.25 20.04
C PHE A 13 2.13 12.75 19.10
N ILE A 14 2.29 12.10 17.93
CA ILE A 14 3.34 12.44 16.96
C ILE A 14 3.14 13.89 16.51
N ARG A 15 1.92 14.31 16.18
CA ARG A 15 1.63 15.67 15.70
C ARG A 15 1.90 16.76 16.75
N ALA A 16 1.82 16.42 18.04
CA ALA A 16 2.14 17.33 19.13
C ALA A 16 3.64 17.59 19.30
N CYS A 17 4.52 16.75 18.75
CA CYS A 17 5.97 17.00 18.75
C CYS A 17 6.34 18.15 17.81
N ASP A 18 7.32 18.96 18.18
CA ASP A 18 7.78 20.14 17.45
C ASP A 18 8.82 19.82 16.39
N LYS A 19 9.67 18.83 16.65
CA LYS A 19 10.82 18.44 15.82
C LYS A 19 10.94 16.93 15.73
N TYR A 20 11.53 16.46 14.64
CA TYR A 20 11.82 15.07 14.38
C TYR A 20 13.18 14.97 13.68
N GLU A 21 13.98 14.00 14.08
CA GLU A 21 15.28 13.69 13.51
C GLU A 21 15.35 12.18 13.29
N LEU A 22 15.77 11.74 12.11
CA LEU A 22 15.99 10.33 11.84
C LEU A 22 17.14 9.82 12.70
N ASP A 23 16.92 8.76 13.46
CA ASP A 23 17.95 8.12 14.31
C ASP A 23 18.53 6.91 13.57
N CYS A 24 17.68 5.94 13.23
CA CYS A 24 18.09 4.78 12.46
C CYS A 24 16.93 4.16 11.67
N ALA A 25 17.28 3.39 10.65
CA ALA A 25 16.37 2.54 9.91
C ALA A 25 16.98 1.15 9.70
N SER A 26 16.14 0.14 9.61
CA SER A 26 16.54 -1.22 9.24
C SER A 26 15.68 -1.74 8.11
N SER A 27 16.23 -2.67 7.33
CA SER A 27 15.54 -3.21 6.17
C SER A 27 14.72 -4.45 6.51
N ILE A 28 13.55 -4.58 5.90
CA ILE A 28 12.78 -5.82 5.83
C ILE A 28 12.83 -6.38 4.40
N ASN A 29 12.89 -7.71 4.30
CA ASN A 29 12.90 -8.38 3.01
C ASN A 29 11.47 -8.80 2.63
N PHE A 30 10.80 -7.96 1.83
CA PHE A 30 9.62 -8.38 1.07
C PHE A 30 10.05 -9.31 -0.05
N ARG A 31 9.83 -10.61 0.14
CA ARG A 31 10.06 -11.60 -0.92
C ARG A 31 8.86 -11.59 -1.86
N MET A 32 9.01 -10.92 -2.99
CA MET A 32 8.07 -11.07 -4.09
C MET A 32 8.19 -12.51 -4.63
N PRO A 33 7.08 -13.24 -4.78
CA PRO A 33 7.13 -14.57 -5.38
C PRO A 33 7.60 -14.47 -6.83
N ASN A 34 8.28 -15.51 -7.30
CA ASN A 34 8.70 -15.62 -8.68
C ASN A 34 7.77 -16.58 -9.41
N TYR A 35 6.83 -16.04 -10.17
CA TYR A 35 5.97 -16.84 -11.05
C TYR A 35 6.66 -17.13 -12.39
N GLU A 36 6.20 -18.16 -13.09
CA GLU A 36 6.77 -18.55 -14.40
C GLU A 36 6.65 -17.44 -15.44
N ILE A 37 5.55 -16.70 -15.43
CA ILE A 37 5.33 -15.51 -16.26
C ILE A 37 5.07 -14.33 -15.33
N SER A 38 5.88 -13.29 -15.45
CA SER A 38 5.79 -12.07 -14.65
C SER A 38 4.69 -11.13 -15.14
N PRO A 39 4.24 -10.18 -14.29
CA PRO A 39 3.32 -9.11 -14.70
C PRO A 39 3.83 -8.31 -15.90
N LYS A 40 5.15 -8.10 -15.98
CA LYS A 40 5.80 -7.35 -17.06
C LYS A 40 5.78 -8.13 -18.37
N GLU A 41 6.02 -9.44 -18.34
CA GLU A 41 5.89 -10.28 -19.54
C GLU A 41 4.45 -10.30 -20.06
N PHE A 42 3.45 -10.34 -19.17
CA PHE A 42 2.05 -10.19 -19.60
C PHE A 42 1.77 -8.83 -20.25
N LEU A 43 2.38 -7.74 -19.77
CA LEU A 43 2.30 -6.43 -20.44
C LEU A 43 2.96 -6.44 -21.82
N GLU A 44 4.09 -7.12 -21.97
CA GLU A 44 4.77 -7.27 -23.26
C GLU A 44 3.90 -8.07 -24.26
N PHE A 45 3.24 -9.14 -23.80
CA PHE A 45 2.27 -9.87 -24.62
C PHE A 45 1.07 -9.01 -25.00
N ALA A 46 0.57 -8.18 -24.07
CA ALA A 46 -0.51 -7.26 -24.36
C ALA A 46 -0.14 -6.19 -25.41
N ASP A 47 1.10 -5.68 -25.37
CA ASP A 47 1.62 -4.73 -26.37
C ASP A 47 1.74 -5.38 -27.75
N ILE A 48 2.20 -6.63 -27.83
CA ILE A 48 2.22 -7.39 -29.08
C ILE A 48 0.80 -7.56 -29.63
N ASP A 49 -0.14 -7.97 -28.78
CA ASP A 49 -1.55 -8.17 -29.15
C ASP A 49 -2.25 -6.85 -29.56
N LEU A 50 -1.89 -5.74 -28.94
CA LEU A 50 -2.37 -4.39 -29.28
C LEU A 50 -1.99 -3.96 -30.70
N ARG A 51 -0.80 -4.36 -31.16
CA ARG A 51 -0.32 -4.09 -32.53
C ARG A 51 -1.05 -4.94 -33.58
N ASP A 52 -1.61 -6.07 -33.16
CA ASP A 52 -2.55 -6.83 -33.98
C ASP A 52 -3.95 -6.20 -33.90
N THR A 53 -4.28 -5.36 -34.87
CA THR A 53 -5.56 -4.63 -34.88
C THR A 53 -6.78 -5.51 -35.18
N THR A 54 -6.60 -6.83 -35.37
CA THR A 54 -7.71 -7.77 -35.54
C THR A 54 -8.51 -7.93 -34.25
N VAL A 55 -9.70 -8.53 -34.34
CA VAL A 55 -10.50 -8.89 -33.16
C VAL A 55 -9.71 -9.82 -32.24
N LYS A 56 -8.90 -10.73 -32.79
CA LYS A 56 -8.08 -11.67 -32.02
C LYS A 56 -7.04 -10.92 -31.19
N GLY A 57 -6.29 -10.00 -31.80
CA GLY A 57 -5.30 -9.19 -31.08
C GLY A 57 -5.95 -8.35 -29.98
N LYS A 58 -7.06 -7.65 -30.29
CA LYS A 58 -7.82 -6.88 -29.28
C LYS A 58 -8.28 -7.71 -28.08
N VAL A 59 -8.81 -8.91 -28.31
CA VAL A 59 -9.24 -9.84 -27.24
C VAL A 59 -8.02 -10.37 -26.47
N GLY A 60 -6.93 -10.68 -27.17
CA GLY A 60 -5.65 -11.07 -26.57
C GLY A 60 -5.13 -10.01 -25.61
N ALA A 61 -5.11 -8.74 -26.05
CA ALA A 61 -4.66 -7.61 -25.26
C ALA A 61 -5.46 -7.48 -23.95
N VAL A 62 -6.80 -7.55 -23.99
CA VAL A 62 -7.64 -7.55 -22.76
C VAL A 62 -7.24 -8.69 -21.83
N SER A 63 -7.07 -9.89 -22.38
CA SER A 63 -6.73 -11.09 -21.60
C SER A 63 -5.38 -10.95 -20.90
N ASN A 64 -4.37 -10.45 -21.61
CA ASN A 64 -3.03 -10.27 -21.09
C ASN A 64 -2.92 -9.11 -20.09
N LEU A 65 -3.62 -7.99 -20.32
CA LEU A 65 -3.71 -6.88 -19.36
C LEU A 65 -4.34 -7.32 -18.03
N LYS A 66 -5.41 -8.11 -18.09
CA LYS A 66 -6.02 -8.69 -16.90
C LYS A 66 -5.02 -9.56 -16.12
N ARG A 67 -4.32 -10.47 -16.82
CA ARG A 67 -3.34 -11.37 -16.19
C ARG A 67 -2.18 -10.60 -15.57
N ALA A 68 -1.67 -9.56 -16.23
CA ALA A 68 -0.64 -8.69 -15.69
C ALA A 68 -1.07 -8.09 -14.34
N LEU A 69 -2.28 -7.54 -14.29
CA LEU A 69 -2.81 -6.90 -13.11
C LEU A 69 -3.12 -7.89 -11.98
N ASP A 70 -3.79 -9.01 -12.28
CA ASP A 70 -4.09 -10.06 -11.31
C ASP A 70 -2.79 -10.65 -10.73
N CYS A 71 -1.80 -10.92 -11.59
CA CYS A 71 -0.49 -11.42 -11.20
C CYS A 71 0.22 -10.46 -10.25
N GLN A 72 0.29 -9.16 -10.58
CA GLN A 72 0.94 -8.17 -9.72
C GLN A 72 0.25 -8.04 -8.35
N LEU A 73 -1.08 -8.06 -8.32
CA LEU A 73 -1.84 -8.00 -7.07
C LEU A 73 -1.54 -9.22 -6.20
N ASP A 74 -1.53 -10.42 -6.79
CA ASP A 74 -1.23 -11.65 -6.07
C ASP A 74 0.20 -11.64 -5.54
N MET A 75 1.18 -11.23 -6.35
CA MET A 75 2.57 -11.06 -5.90
C MET A 75 2.68 -10.10 -4.72
N PHE A 76 1.99 -8.95 -4.79
CA PHE A 76 1.98 -7.96 -3.72
C PHE A 76 1.38 -8.49 -2.43
N PHE A 77 0.19 -9.10 -2.50
CA PHE A 77 -0.48 -9.64 -1.31
C PHE A 77 0.26 -10.83 -0.71
N GLU A 78 0.97 -11.60 -1.52
CA GLU A 78 1.83 -12.68 -1.04
C GLU A 78 3.05 -12.11 -0.32
N ALA A 79 3.71 -11.09 -0.89
CA ALA A 79 4.89 -10.47 -0.30
C ALA A 79 4.61 -9.85 1.08
N ILE A 80 3.45 -9.23 1.28
CA ILE A 80 3.02 -8.70 2.59
C ILE A 80 2.27 -9.74 3.44
N ASN A 81 2.18 -11.00 2.98
CA ASN A 81 1.59 -12.14 3.67
C ASN A 81 0.09 -12.04 3.98
N ILE A 82 -0.70 -11.35 3.14
CA ILE A 82 -2.16 -11.24 3.32
C ILE A 82 -2.97 -11.95 2.23
N LYS A 83 -2.32 -12.54 1.21
CA LYS A 83 -3.00 -13.24 0.10
C LYS A 83 -4.01 -14.28 0.57
N SER A 84 -3.66 -15.10 1.57
CA SER A 84 -4.53 -16.13 2.13
C SER A 84 -5.85 -15.58 2.72
N ILE A 85 -5.86 -14.33 3.18
CA ILE A 85 -7.06 -13.64 3.68
C ILE A 85 -8.00 -13.28 2.52
N PHE A 86 -7.44 -12.82 1.41
CA PHE A 86 -8.21 -12.52 0.21
C PHE A 86 -8.78 -13.79 -0.42
N ASP A 87 -7.95 -14.84 -0.51
CA ASP A 87 -8.34 -16.11 -1.13
C ASP A 87 -9.41 -16.85 -0.32
N SER A 88 -9.23 -16.97 1.01
CA SER A 88 -10.20 -17.66 1.89
C SER A 88 -11.59 -17.04 1.88
N LYS A 89 -11.68 -15.73 1.61
CA LYS A 89 -12.94 -14.99 1.51
C LYS A 89 -13.46 -14.87 0.07
N ASN A 90 -12.77 -15.47 -0.90
CA ASN A 90 -13.06 -15.34 -2.33
C ASN A 90 -13.32 -13.88 -2.74
N LEU A 91 -12.45 -12.97 -2.26
CA LEU A 91 -12.65 -11.54 -2.48
C LEU A 91 -12.52 -11.22 -3.96
N LYS A 92 -13.56 -10.58 -4.50
CA LYS A 92 -13.57 -10.08 -5.87
C LYS A 92 -12.40 -9.13 -6.10
N PHE A 93 -11.91 -9.10 -7.32
CA PHE A 93 -10.88 -8.18 -7.77
C PHE A 93 -11.11 -6.72 -7.35
N SER A 94 -12.36 -6.23 -7.41
CA SER A 94 -12.69 -4.87 -7.00
C SER A 94 -12.33 -4.58 -5.54
N LYS A 95 -12.40 -5.58 -4.65
CA LYS A 95 -11.96 -5.47 -3.25
C LYS A 95 -10.45 -5.50 -3.09
N LYS A 96 -9.73 -6.31 -3.89
CA LYS A 96 -8.27 -6.30 -3.96
C LYS A 96 -7.74 -4.92 -4.37
N ILE A 97 -8.33 -4.34 -5.41
CA ILE A 97 -8.01 -2.99 -5.88
C ILE A 97 -8.44 -1.91 -4.89
N GLN A 98 -9.60 -2.05 -4.25
CA GLN A 98 -10.05 -1.12 -3.22
C GLN A 98 -9.04 -1.06 -2.07
N PHE A 99 -8.48 -2.20 -1.64
CA PHE A 99 -7.45 -2.21 -0.62
C PHE A 99 -6.23 -1.33 -0.97
N LEU A 100 -5.78 -1.32 -2.23
CA LEU A 100 -4.69 -0.41 -2.66
C LEU A 100 -5.07 1.06 -2.52
N SER A 101 -6.34 1.40 -2.76
CA SER A 101 -6.87 2.73 -2.49
C SER A 101 -6.91 3.02 -0.99
N ASP A 102 -7.38 2.06 -0.21
CA ASP A 102 -7.59 2.20 1.23
C ASP A 102 -6.25 2.39 1.95
N ILE A 103 -5.18 1.73 1.53
CA ILE A 103 -3.82 1.97 2.09
C ILE A 103 -3.13 3.21 1.48
N GLY A 104 -3.82 3.95 0.60
CA GLY A 104 -3.34 5.19 -0.01
C GLY A 104 -2.26 5.02 -1.08
N MET A 105 -2.17 3.86 -1.73
CA MET A 105 -1.25 3.67 -2.87
C MET A 105 -1.86 4.21 -4.17
N LEU A 106 -3.18 4.12 -4.31
CA LEU A 106 -3.91 4.53 -5.51
C LEU A 106 -5.07 5.45 -5.15
N LEU A 107 -5.46 6.34 -6.07
CA LEU A 107 -6.63 7.19 -5.87
C LEU A 107 -7.91 6.39 -6.18
N THR A 108 -8.93 6.50 -5.33
CA THR A 108 -10.23 5.81 -5.51
C THR A 108 -10.84 6.08 -6.88
N LYS A 109 -10.74 7.32 -7.39
CA LYS A 109 -11.22 7.69 -8.73
C LYS A 109 -10.54 6.87 -9.84
N SER A 110 -9.23 6.62 -9.72
CA SER A 110 -8.47 5.83 -10.68
C SER A 110 -8.91 4.36 -10.63
N MET A 111 -9.18 3.85 -9.43
CA MET A 111 -9.64 2.47 -9.22
C MET A 111 -11.05 2.25 -9.74
N ASN A 112 -11.95 3.23 -9.56
CA ASN A 112 -13.29 3.19 -10.14
C ASN A 112 -13.25 3.20 -11.67
N LYS A 113 -12.38 4.03 -12.26
CA LYS A 113 -12.18 4.08 -13.72
C LYS A 113 -11.62 2.76 -14.24
N LEU A 114 -10.60 2.21 -13.59
CA LEU A 114 -10.00 0.91 -13.93
C LEU A 114 -11.03 -0.23 -13.89
N ASN A 115 -11.80 -0.30 -12.80
CA ASN A 115 -12.88 -1.28 -12.65
C ASN A 115 -13.95 -1.13 -13.74
N THR A 116 -14.32 0.10 -14.09
CA THR A 116 -15.33 0.38 -15.13
C THR A 116 -14.85 -0.09 -16.51
N ILE A 117 -13.62 0.27 -16.88
CA ILE A 117 -13.01 -0.13 -18.17
C ILE A 117 -12.91 -1.65 -18.25
N ARG A 118 -12.35 -2.28 -17.21
CA ARG A 118 -12.20 -3.73 -17.11
C ARG A 118 -13.55 -4.45 -17.19
N ASN A 119 -14.55 -4.02 -16.42
CA ASN A 119 -15.87 -4.65 -16.43
C ASN A 119 -16.52 -4.56 -17.81
N ARG A 120 -16.42 -3.39 -18.47
CA ARG A 120 -16.92 -3.21 -19.84
C ARG A 120 -16.24 -4.16 -20.82
N MET A 121 -14.92 -4.32 -20.73
CA MET A 121 -14.14 -5.18 -21.62
C MET A 121 -14.34 -6.68 -21.35
N GLU A 122 -14.53 -7.08 -20.10
CA GLU A 122 -14.63 -8.49 -19.70
C GLU A 122 -16.06 -9.04 -19.71
N HIS A 123 -17.08 -8.20 -19.51
CA HIS A 123 -18.44 -8.68 -19.23
C HIS A 123 -19.52 -8.22 -20.21
N ASN A 124 -19.26 -7.20 -21.04
CA ASN A 124 -20.25 -6.75 -22.02
C ASN A 124 -20.11 -7.43 -23.38
N TYR A 125 -19.12 -8.33 -23.56
CA TYR A 125 -18.83 -9.03 -24.82
C TYR A 125 -18.67 -8.10 -26.03
N LEU A 126 -18.28 -6.84 -25.80
CA LEU A 126 -17.99 -5.87 -26.84
C LEU A 126 -16.51 -5.91 -27.20
N VAL A 127 -16.19 -5.87 -28.49
CA VAL A 127 -14.80 -5.71 -28.94
C VAL A 127 -14.37 -4.27 -28.62
N PRO A 128 -13.36 -4.05 -27.77
CA PRO A 128 -12.92 -2.70 -27.42
C PRO A 128 -12.28 -1.99 -28.62
N THR A 129 -12.31 -0.66 -28.59
CA THR A 129 -11.55 0.16 -29.52
C THR A 129 -10.04 0.08 -29.18
N ILE A 130 -9.18 0.48 -30.12
CA ILE A 130 -7.73 0.51 -29.84
C ILE A 130 -7.45 1.57 -28.78
N GLU A 131 -8.12 2.72 -28.86
CA GLU A 131 -8.01 3.82 -27.91
C GLU A 131 -8.42 3.37 -26.49
N ASP A 132 -9.50 2.59 -26.37
CA ASP A 132 -9.91 2.03 -25.09
C ASP A 132 -8.82 1.10 -24.50
N LEU A 133 -8.18 0.28 -25.36
CA LEU A 133 -7.14 -0.65 -24.95
C LEU A 133 -5.84 0.05 -24.55
N GLU A 134 -5.44 1.10 -25.27
CA GLU A 134 -4.27 1.92 -24.93
C GLU A 134 -4.46 2.57 -23.55
N VAL A 135 -5.62 3.17 -23.30
CA VAL A 135 -5.95 3.73 -21.98
C VAL A 135 -5.92 2.64 -20.90
N TYR A 136 -6.45 1.45 -21.19
CA TYR A 136 -6.42 0.36 -20.21
C TYR A 136 -4.99 -0.10 -19.94
N TYR A 137 -4.17 -0.27 -20.99
CA TYR A 137 -2.76 -0.63 -20.89
C TYR A 137 -2.00 0.34 -19.98
N GLU A 138 -2.11 1.65 -20.23
CA GLU A 138 -1.46 2.66 -19.42
C GLU A 138 -1.90 2.60 -17.96
N MET A 139 -3.18 2.37 -17.69
CA MET A 139 -3.66 2.24 -16.32
C MET A 139 -3.11 1.00 -15.62
N VAL A 140 -3.06 -0.15 -16.30
CA VAL A 140 -2.46 -1.39 -15.74
C VAL A 140 -0.98 -1.20 -15.49
N TRP A 141 -0.24 -0.66 -16.45
CA TRP A 141 1.17 -0.31 -16.33
C TRP A 141 1.43 0.56 -15.09
N ASN A 142 0.68 1.66 -14.96
CA ASN A 142 0.82 2.57 -13.83
C ASN A 142 0.56 1.90 -12.48
N VAL A 143 -0.44 1.01 -12.39
CA VAL A 143 -0.70 0.26 -11.16
C VAL A 143 0.48 -0.65 -10.81
N ILE A 144 1.03 -1.36 -11.80
CA ILE A 144 2.19 -2.23 -11.62
C ILE A 144 3.40 -1.44 -11.11
N GLU A 145 3.71 -0.32 -11.75
CA GLU A 145 4.84 0.53 -11.36
C GLU A 145 4.65 1.15 -9.97
N ILE A 146 3.44 1.63 -9.64
CA ILE A 146 3.14 2.16 -8.31
C ILE A 146 3.33 1.09 -7.23
N ILE A 147 2.87 -0.14 -7.47
CA ILE A 147 3.07 -1.24 -6.52
C ILE A 147 4.56 -1.53 -6.36
N ASN A 148 5.31 -1.65 -7.46
CA ASN A 148 6.75 -1.93 -7.43
C ASN A 148 7.53 -0.85 -6.65
N LEU A 149 7.25 0.42 -6.90
CA LEU A 149 7.84 1.54 -6.17
C LEU A 149 7.49 1.48 -4.68
N ASN A 150 6.24 1.20 -4.33
CA ASN A 150 5.85 1.10 -2.93
C ASN A 150 6.50 -0.10 -2.24
N VAL A 151 6.57 -1.27 -2.88
CA VAL A 151 7.27 -2.44 -2.32
C VAL A 151 8.74 -2.12 -2.09
N HIS A 152 9.39 -1.40 -3.01
CA HIS A 152 10.76 -0.95 -2.85
C HIS A 152 10.93 -0.05 -1.62
N ILE A 153 10.10 1.00 -1.50
CA ILE A 153 10.14 1.96 -0.38
C ILE A 153 9.85 1.26 0.95
N MET A 154 8.89 0.35 0.98
CA MET A 154 8.53 -0.38 2.19
C MET A 154 9.63 -1.29 2.71
N LYS A 155 10.66 -1.62 1.91
CA LYS A 155 11.84 -2.34 2.41
C LYS A 155 12.50 -1.63 3.59
N MET A 156 12.24 -0.35 3.82
CA MET A 156 12.49 0.30 5.11
C MET A 156 11.56 -0.30 6.17
N GLY A 157 12.02 -1.39 6.79
CA GLY A 157 11.22 -2.28 7.63
C GLY A 157 10.92 -1.73 9.01
N GLU A 158 11.95 -1.21 9.69
CA GLU A 158 11.82 -0.46 10.94
C GLU A 158 12.41 0.92 10.75
N ILE A 159 11.72 1.95 11.21
CA ILE A 159 12.24 3.31 11.27
C ILE A 159 12.11 3.85 12.68
N ARG A 160 13.16 4.51 13.14
CA ARG A 160 13.22 5.21 14.42
C ARG A 160 13.52 6.69 14.21
N TYR A 161 12.71 7.52 14.85
CA TYR A 161 12.91 8.95 14.97
C TYR A 161 13.15 9.34 16.42
N GLU A 162 14.04 10.32 16.63
CA GLU A 162 13.99 11.14 17.83
C GLU A 162 13.02 12.30 17.57
N ALA A 163 12.03 12.46 18.44
CA ALA A 163 11.09 13.58 18.41
C ALA A 163 11.16 14.40 19.68
N SER A 164 10.95 15.71 19.57
CA SER A 164 10.97 16.62 20.72
C SER A 164 9.63 17.33 20.87
N ALA A 165 9.12 17.45 22.10
CA ALA A 165 8.00 18.31 22.46
C ALA A 165 8.44 19.25 23.58
N GLY A 166 8.71 20.51 23.26
CA GLY A 166 9.43 21.42 24.15
C GLY A 166 10.81 20.87 24.53
N GLN A 167 11.04 20.65 25.83
CA GLN A 167 12.29 20.09 26.37
C GLN A 167 12.30 18.56 26.44
N GLU A 168 11.14 17.92 26.27
CA GLU A 168 11.01 16.47 26.36
C GLU A 168 11.39 15.81 25.03
N LYS A 169 12.05 14.66 25.12
CA LYS A 169 12.52 13.88 23.97
C LYS A 169 11.97 12.47 23.98
N PHE A 170 11.61 11.96 22.81
CA PHE A 170 10.98 10.67 22.60
C PHE A 170 11.63 9.91 21.45
N TYR A 171 11.76 8.60 21.58
CA TYR A 171 12.01 7.72 20.45
C TYR A 171 10.68 7.20 19.93
N ILE A 172 10.37 7.48 18.66
CA ILE A 172 9.21 6.95 17.95
C ILE A 172 9.72 5.90 16.99
N VAL A 173 9.22 4.67 17.13
CA VAL A 173 9.62 3.55 16.29
C VAL A 173 8.39 2.93 15.65
N ASN A 174 8.46 2.62 14.37
CA ASN A 174 7.46 1.84 13.67
C ASN A 174 8.09 0.70 12.88
N GLY A 175 7.37 -0.39 12.72
CA GLY A 175 7.78 -1.45 11.81
C GLY A 175 6.66 -2.37 11.37
N TYR A 176 6.99 -3.25 10.43
CA TYR A 176 6.09 -4.29 9.93
C TYR A 176 6.66 -5.68 10.21
N ASP A 177 5.85 -6.58 10.76
CA ASP A 177 6.15 -8.01 10.87
C ASP A 177 5.31 -8.76 9.84
N ILE A 178 5.96 -9.20 8.76
CA ILE A 178 5.34 -9.94 7.66
C ILE A 178 4.70 -11.24 8.18
N SER A 179 5.39 -11.97 9.07
CA SER A 179 4.92 -13.28 9.55
C SER A 179 3.64 -13.16 10.36
N LYS A 180 3.54 -12.10 11.16
CA LYS A 180 2.37 -11.80 11.99
C LYS A 180 1.33 -10.96 11.27
N ARG A 181 1.60 -10.47 10.05
CA ARG A 181 0.73 -9.53 9.32
C ARG A 181 0.39 -8.32 10.18
N SER A 182 1.39 -7.76 10.84
CA SER A 182 1.17 -6.78 11.89
C SER A 182 2.08 -5.57 11.78
N PHE A 183 1.50 -4.39 11.89
CA PHE A 183 2.23 -3.17 12.16
C PHE A 183 2.37 -2.98 13.66
N TRP A 184 3.54 -2.52 14.08
CA TRP A 184 3.78 -2.16 15.46
C TRP A 184 4.37 -0.76 15.55
N PHE A 185 4.00 -0.06 16.61
CA PHE A 185 4.46 1.28 16.90
C PHE A 185 4.83 1.37 18.36
N LYS A 186 5.92 2.07 18.66
CA LYS A 186 6.47 2.21 20.00
C LYS A 186 6.92 3.64 20.23
N ILE A 187 6.54 4.20 21.37
CA ILE A 187 7.03 5.49 21.83
C ILE A 187 7.73 5.30 23.17
N THR A 188 8.97 5.77 23.26
CA THR A 188 9.77 5.69 24.48
C THR A 188 10.23 7.10 24.89
N GLN A 189 9.92 7.55 26.10
CA GLN A 189 10.48 8.79 26.64
C GLN A 189 11.97 8.60 26.91
N ARG A 190 12.82 9.49 26.38
CA ARG A 190 14.27 9.33 26.43
C ARG A 190 14.84 9.35 27.84
N LYS A 191 14.31 10.21 28.73
CA LYS A 191 14.82 10.42 30.08
C LYS A 191 14.40 9.33 31.07
N THR A 192 13.11 9.01 31.13
CA THR A 192 12.55 8.03 32.08
C THR A 192 12.65 6.60 31.57
N ARG A 193 12.79 6.42 30.25
CA ARG A 193 12.65 5.14 29.53
C ARG A 193 11.23 4.55 29.57
N ASP A 194 10.25 5.32 30.04
CA ASP A 194 8.83 4.96 29.95
C ASP A 194 8.46 4.67 28.51
N THR A 195 7.85 3.52 28.28
CA THR A 195 7.55 3.01 26.94
C THR A 195 6.09 2.61 26.84
N ASN A 196 5.47 2.95 25.72
CA ASN A 196 4.16 2.46 25.33
C ASN A 196 4.21 1.95 23.87
N SER A 197 3.41 0.94 23.54
CA SER A 197 3.40 0.36 22.20
C SER A 197 2.03 -0.19 21.83
N ILE A 198 1.70 -0.09 20.54
CA ILE A 198 0.49 -0.66 19.95
C ILE A 198 0.87 -1.58 18.78
N ILE A 199 0.05 -2.60 18.58
CA ILE A 199 0.19 -3.56 17.48
C ILE A 199 -1.17 -3.70 16.79
N LYS A 200 -1.19 -3.61 15.46
CA LYS A 200 -2.39 -3.81 14.64
C LYS A 200 -2.10 -4.87 13.59
N SER A 201 -2.81 -5.98 13.68
CA SER A 201 -2.68 -7.14 12.79
C SER A 201 -3.93 -7.32 11.95
N LEU A 202 -3.84 -8.05 10.83
CA LEU A 202 -5.00 -8.43 10.02
C LEU A 202 -5.23 -9.94 10.09
N TYR A 203 -6.26 -10.38 10.83
CA TYR A 203 -6.68 -11.79 10.90
C TYR A 203 -8.17 -11.98 10.61
N LYS A 204 -9.01 -11.01 10.99
CA LYS A 204 -10.46 -11.00 10.76
C LYS A 204 -10.91 -9.68 10.16
N GLN A 205 -12.20 -9.59 9.83
CA GLN A 205 -12.75 -8.40 9.16
C GLN A 205 -12.72 -7.15 10.04
N ASP A 206 -13.02 -7.30 11.32
CA ASP A 206 -13.04 -6.18 12.28
C ASP A 206 -11.68 -5.50 12.43
N ASP A 207 -10.59 -6.19 12.06
CA ASP A 207 -9.24 -5.64 12.14
C ASP A 207 -8.95 -4.66 10.98
N TYR A 208 -9.75 -4.69 9.91
CA TYR A 208 -9.45 -4.05 8.63
C TYR A 208 -9.16 -2.55 8.76
N THR A 209 -10.07 -1.79 9.36
CA THR A 209 -9.97 -0.33 9.46
C THR A 209 -8.70 0.09 10.21
N GLU A 210 -8.40 -0.54 11.35
CA GLU A 210 -7.20 -0.22 12.12
C GLU A 210 -5.92 -0.71 11.44
N TYR A 211 -5.96 -1.85 10.75
CA TYR A 211 -4.83 -2.34 9.96
C TYR A 211 -4.50 -1.40 8.79
N VAL A 212 -5.51 -0.94 8.05
CA VAL A 212 -5.34 0.02 6.96
C VAL A 212 -4.76 1.34 7.47
N ARG A 213 -5.30 1.88 8.57
CA ARG A 213 -4.75 3.10 9.20
C ARG A 213 -3.29 2.90 9.62
N ALA A 214 -2.98 1.78 10.25
CA ALA A 214 -1.61 1.43 10.62
C ALA A 214 -0.69 1.36 9.39
N PHE A 215 -1.14 0.75 8.29
CA PHE A 215 -0.41 0.70 7.03
C PHE A 215 -0.12 2.11 6.50
N GLN A 216 -1.14 2.98 6.47
CA GLN A 216 -0.97 4.35 6.01
C GLN A 216 0.04 5.13 6.87
N VAL A 217 -0.01 4.99 8.20
CA VAL A 217 0.97 5.66 9.06
C VAL A 217 2.38 5.11 8.86
N PHE A 218 2.53 3.79 8.72
CA PHE A 218 3.81 3.17 8.38
C PHE A 218 4.41 3.77 7.09
N ARG A 219 3.61 3.85 6.02
CA ARG A 219 4.03 4.50 4.76
C ARG A 219 4.33 5.98 4.93
N CYS A 220 3.53 6.69 5.73
CA CYS A 220 3.73 8.11 6.00
C CYS A 220 5.06 8.36 6.73
N ASN A 221 5.42 7.48 7.66
CA ASN A 221 6.68 7.52 8.38
C ASN A 221 7.85 7.26 7.43
N ILE A 222 7.75 6.29 6.52
CA ILE A 222 8.78 6.08 5.49
C ILE A 222 8.93 7.31 4.58
N GLY A 223 7.83 7.90 4.14
CA GLY A 223 7.88 9.12 3.32
C GLY A 223 8.52 10.31 4.05
N PHE A 224 8.41 10.35 5.38
CA PHE A 224 9.06 11.37 6.18
C PHE A 224 10.58 11.17 6.27
N SER A 225 11.10 9.93 6.39
CA SER A 225 12.56 9.69 6.45
C SER A 225 13.28 10.14 5.19
N GLU A 226 12.60 10.11 4.05
CA GLU A 226 13.17 10.53 2.77
C GLU A 226 13.09 12.04 2.54
N SER A 227 12.07 12.71 3.09
CA SER A 227 11.78 14.12 2.81
C SER A 227 12.16 15.09 3.92
N GLU A 228 12.22 14.62 5.17
CA GLU A 228 12.42 15.40 6.40
C GLU A 228 11.46 16.60 6.53
N ASN A 229 10.34 16.61 5.79
CA ASN A 229 9.38 17.70 5.78
C ASN A 229 8.30 17.53 6.87
N ALA A 230 8.58 18.07 8.05
CA ALA A 230 7.70 17.94 9.22
C ALA A 230 6.29 18.53 9.00
N LYS A 231 6.16 19.59 8.20
CA LYS A 231 4.85 20.23 7.92
C LYS A 231 3.96 19.30 7.10
N GLU A 232 4.51 18.73 6.02
CA GLU A 232 3.79 17.78 5.17
C GLU A 232 3.50 16.47 5.93
N TYR A 233 4.46 15.98 6.72
CA TYR A 233 4.28 14.80 7.56
C TYR A 233 3.09 14.94 8.52
N LYS A 234 3.03 16.03 9.29
CA LYS A 234 1.90 16.31 10.20
C LYS A 234 0.57 16.47 9.46
N LYS A 235 0.59 17.06 8.26
CA LYS A 235 -0.61 17.23 7.43
C LYS A 235 -1.15 15.86 7.00
N ARG A 236 -0.29 14.97 6.49
CA ARG A 236 -0.67 13.62 6.08
C ARG A 236 -1.18 12.79 7.25
N LEU A 237 -0.52 12.83 8.41
CA LEU A 237 -1.01 12.17 9.62
C LEU A 237 -2.42 12.66 10.03
N LYS A 238 -2.70 13.97 9.89
CA LYS A 238 -4.04 14.50 10.11
C LYS A 238 -5.04 13.95 9.11
N GLU A 239 -4.70 13.89 7.82
CA GLU A 239 -5.56 13.32 6.79
C GLU A 239 -5.91 11.87 7.13
N ILE A 240 -4.92 11.04 7.52
CA ILE A 240 -5.13 9.65 7.94
C ILE A 240 -6.13 9.54 9.10
N SER A 241 -6.04 10.41 10.10
CA SER A 241 -6.96 10.39 11.25
C SER A 241 -8.42 10.72 10.91
N LEU A 242 -8.66 11.37 9.76
CA LEU A 242 -9.99 11.80 9.32
C LEU A 242 -10.62 10.82 8.32
N ILE A 243 -9.89 9.79 7.90
CA ILE A 243 -10.38 8.82 6.95
C ILE A 243 -11.42 7.91 7.65
N ASP A 244 -12.59 7.86 7.03
CA ASP A 244 -13.66 6.91 7.33
C ASP A 244 -13.54 5.73 6.34
N ILE A 245 -13.12 4.56 6.83
CA ILE A 245 -12.94 3.30 6.09
C ILE A 245 -13.89 2.26 6.63
#